data_AF-A0A845S6J8-F1
#
_entry.id   AF-A0A845S6J8-F1
#
_cell.length_a   1.000
_cell.length_b   1.000
_cell.length_c   1.000
_cell.angle_alpha   90.00
_cell.angle_beta   90.00
_cell.angle_gamma   90.00
#
_symmetry.space_group_name_H-M   'P 1'
#
loop_
_entity.id
_entity.type
_entity.pdbx_description
1 polymer ?
#
loop_
_entity_poly.entity_id
_entity_poly.type
_entity_poly.pdbx_seq_one_letter_code
_entity_poly.pdbx_strand_id
1 'polypeptide(L)'
;KDIITNYKGTWGLITSAHHMPRSFFTFKKQGLILEPISVDYKTGTSRMFWINFDIFSGLSNWNIILHELIGISYYKITNKI
;
A
#
# COMPACT_ATOMS: atom_id res chain seq x y z
N LYS A 1 -13.54 -19.94 11.28
CA LYS A 1 -12.26 -20.49 11.81
C LYS A 1 -12.36 -21.99 12.00
N ASP A 2 -13.49 -22.45 12.54
CA ASP A 2 -13.74 -23.86 12.88
C ASP A 2 -13.62 -24.81 11.69
N ILE A 3 -14.01 -24.38 10.49
CA ILE A 3 -13.88 -25.18 9.26
C ILE A 3 -12.40 -25.38 8.89
N ILE A 4 -11.58 -24.33 9.01
CA ILE A 4 -10.13 -24.37 8.71
C ILE A 4 -9.39 -25.23 9.74
N THR A 5 -9.80 -25.17 11.00
CA THR A 5 -9.18 -25.97 12.08
C THR A 5 -9.66 -27.43 12.10
N ASN A 6 -10.90 -27.71 11.69
CA ASN A 6 -11.42 -29.07 11.62
C ASN A 6 -10.86 -29.87 10.44
N TYR A 7 -10.58 -29.21 9.31
CA TYR A 7 -9.97 -29.86 8.15
C TYR A 7 -8.48 -29.50 8.08
N LYS A 8 -7.63 -30.45 8.50
CA LYS A 8 -6.16 -30.35 8.41
C LYS A 8 -5.72 -30.42 6.95
N GLY A 9 -5.65 -29.27 6.29
CA GLY A 9 -5.15 -29.12 4.93
C GLY A 9 -4.50 -27.76 4.72
N THR A 10 -3.75 -27.61 3.63
CA THR A 10 -3.25 -26.31 3.18
C THR A 10 -4.38 -25.54 2.51
N TRP A 11 -4.64 -24.32 2.97
CA TRP A 11 -5.75 -23.50 2.47
C TRP A 11 -5.22 -22.39 1.56
N GLY A 12 -5.76 -22.32 0.35
CA GLY A 12 -5.48 -21.25 -0.60
C GLY A 12 -6.36 -20.02 -0.38
N LEU A 13 -5.77 -18.83 -0.43
CA LEU A 13 -6.48 -17.54 -0.41
C LEU A 13 -6.68 -17.05 -1.85
N ILE A 14 -7.94 -16.95 -2.26
CA ILE A 14 -8.35 -16.39 -3.56
C ILE A 14 -9.13 -15.10 -3.30
N THR A 15 -8.68 -13.99 -3.89
CA THR A 15 -9.34 -12.67 -3.88
C THR A 15 -8.82 -11.87 -5.06
N SER A 16 -9.38 -10.70 -5.38
CA SER A 16 -8.81 -9.83 -6.42
C SER A 16 -7.35 -9.43 -6.09
N ALA A 17 -6.53 -9.26 -7.13
CA ALA A 17 -5.10 -8.94 -6.97
C ALA A 17 -4.87 -7.67 -6.13
N HIS A 18 -5.73 -6.67 -6.28
CA HIS A 18 -5.66 -5.42 -5.50
C HIS A 18 -5.98 -5.63 -4.01
N HIS A 19 -6.88 -6.58 -3.69
CA HIS A 19 -7.26 -6.88 -2.31
C HIS A 19 -6.43 -8.00 -1.66
N MET A 20 -5.54 -8.64 -2.43
CA MET A 20 -4.66 -9.72 -1.95
C MET A 20 -3.80 -9.30 -0.75
N PRO A 21 -3.06 -8.17 -0.76
CA PRO A 21 -2.24 -7.80 0.38
C PRO A 21 -3.10 -7.62 1.65
N ARG A 22 -4.20 -6.87 1.54
CA ARG A 22 -5.09 -6.59 2.67
C ARG A 22 -5.69 -7.86 3.27
N SER A 23 -6.19 -8.75 2.42
CA SER A 23 -6.79 -10.01 2.85
C SER A 23 -5.74 -10.90 3.52
N PHE A 24 -4.56 -11.04 2.90
CA PHE A 24 -3.45 -11.82 3.45
C PHE A 24 -3.05 -11.34 4.85
N PHE A 25 -2.84 -10.04 5.06
CA PHE A 25 -2.48 -9.51 6.38
C PHE A 25 -3.60 -9.67 7.41
N THR A 26 -4.86 -9.59 6.99
CA THR A 26 -6.01 -9.81 7.88
C THR A 26 -6.05 -11.25 8.37
N PHE A 27 -5.87 -12.23 7.47
CA PHE A 27 -5.84 -13.64 7.83
C PHE A 27 -4.59 -14.00 8.64
N LYS A 28 -3.43 -13.43 8.29
CA LYS A 28 -2.18 -13.59 9.06
C LYS A 28 -2.33 -13.07 10.50
N LYS A 29 -2.97 -11.91 10.70
CA LYS A 29 -3.25 -11.36 12.04
C LYS A 29 -4.17 -12.26 12.86
N GLN A 30 -5.05 -13.02 12.20
CA GLN A 30 -5.94 -13.97 12.86
C GLN A 30 -5.30 -15.34 13.12
N GLY A 31 -4.00 -15.52 12.81
CA GLY A 31 -3.28 -16.78 12.99
C GLY A 31 -3.62 -17.84 11.95
N LEU A 32 -4.24 -17.47 10.84
CA LEU A 32 -4.59 -18.39 9.76
C LEU A 32 -3.48 -18.34 8.70
N ILE A 33 -2.83 -19.48 8.49
CA ILE A 33 -1.78 -19.65 7.47
C ILE A 33 -2.49 -20.01 6.16
N LEU A 34 -2.72 -19.00 5.31
CA LEU A 34 -3.30 -19.17 3.98
C LEU A 34 -2.24 -18.88 2.91
N GLU A 35 -2.15 -19.74 1.90
CA GLU A 35 -1.27 -19.54 0.76
C GLU A 35 -1.95 -18.66 -0.29
N PRO A 36 -1.40 -17.49 -0.66
CA PRO A 36 -1.98 -16.64 -1.69
C PRO A 36 -1.91 -17.34 -3.05
N ILE A 37 -3.07 -17.61 -3.65
CA ILE A 37 -3.15 -18.18 -5.01
C ILE A 37 -3.08 -17.04 -6.02
N SER A 38 -2.23 -17.18 -7.04
CA SER A 38 -2.12 -16.19 -8.10
C SER A 38 -3.45 -16.01 -8.85
N VAL A 39 -4.11 -14.88 -8.62
CA VAL A 39 -5.18 -14.37 -9.48
C VAL A 39 -4.59 -13.33 -10.43
N ASP A 40 -5.31 -12.92 -11.48
CA ASP A 40 -4.84 -11.95 -12.49
C ASP A 40 -4.26 -10.66 -11.88
N TYR A 41 -2.96 -10.71 -11.56
CA TYR A 41 -2.18 -9.61 -11.05
C TYR A 41 -1.93 -8.65 -12.21
N LYS A 42 -2.73 -7.59 -12.30
CA LYS A 42 -2.45 -6.49 -13.23
C LYS A 42 -1.18 -5.70 -12.87
N THR A 43 -0.55 -6.00 -11.75
CA THR A 43 0.70 -5.38 -11.29
C THR A 43 1.62 -6.44 -10.70
N GLY A 44 2.83 -6.54 -11.26
CA GLY A 44 3.73 -7.67 -11.15
C GLY A 44 4.01 -8.21 -9.74
N THR A 45 4.15 -9.53 -9.69
CA THR A 45 4.52 -10.38 -8.57
C THR A 45 5.91 -10.03 -8.03
N SER A 46 6.03 -8.97 -7.25
CA SER A 46 7.30 -8.60 -6.62
C SER A 46 7.10 -8.21 -5.16
N ARG A 47 8.02 -8.70 -4.31
CA ARG A 47 8.20 -8.40 -2.88
C ARG A 47 8.26 -6.89 -2.56
N MET A 48 8.35 -6.07 -3.61
CA MET A 48 8.35 -4.62 -3.69
C MET A 48 6.95 -3.95 -3.55
N PHE A 49 5.90 -4.66 -3.13
CA PHE A 49 4.57 -4.04 -3.03
C PHE A 49 4.33 -3.25 -1.73
N TRP A 50 5.17 -3.44 -0.71
CA TRP A 50 5.05 -2.72 0.56
C TRP A 50 5.60 -1.28 0.55
N ILE A 51 6.46 -0.96 -0.41
CA ILE A 51 7.19 0.34 -0.45
C ILE A 51 6.67 1.26 -1.57
N ASN A 52 5.87 0.75 -2.50
CA ASN A 52 5.52 1.48 -3.73
C ASN A 52 4.20 2.27 -3.69
N PHE A 53 3.49 2.34 -2.56
CA PHE A 53 2.17 2.97 -2.54
C PHE A 53 2.08 4.39 -1.96
N ASP A 54 3.18 5.03 -1.54
CA ASP A 54 3.04 6.40 -0.99
C ASP A 54 4.21 7.39 -1.16
N ILE A 55 5.25 7.03 -1.92
CA ILE A 55 6.38 7.96 -2.14
C ILE A 55 6.14 8.85 -3.37
N PHE A 56 5.52 8.33 -4.43
CA PHE A 56 5.26 9.10 -5.66
C PHE A 56 4.16 10.17 -5.46
N SER A 57 3.10 9.85 -4.73
CA SER A 57 2.04 10.79 -4.33
C SER A 57 2.60 11.88 -3.39
N GLY A 58 3.44 11.51 -2.42
CA GLY A 58 4.10 12.44 -1.52
C GLY A 58 5.03 13.42 -2.24
N LEU A 59 5.86 12.94 -3.18
CA LEU A 59 6.84 13.79 -3.89
C LEU A 59 6.19 14.90 -4.72
N SER A 60 5.04 14.62 -5.36
CA SER A 60 4.32 15.65 -6.12
C SER A 60 3.83 16.78 -5.20
N ASN A 61 3.35 16.46 -4.01
CA ASN A 61 2.87 17.45 -3.05
C ASN A 61 4.02 18.26 -2.44
N TRP A 62 5.19 17.64 -2.27
CA TRP A 62 6.40 18.33 -1.80
C TRP A 62 6.86 19.43 -2.75
N ASN A 63 6.76 19.23 -4.07
CA ASN A 63 7.09 20.27 -5.05
C ASN A 63 6.18 21.50 -4.94
N ILE A 64 4.87 21.28 -4.71
CA ILE A 64 3.90 22.37 -4.57
C ILE A 64 4.18 23.18 -3.30
N ILE A 65 4.37 22.49 -2.18
CA ILE A 65 4.66 23.12 -0.89
C ILE A 65 5.96 23.93 -0.95
N LEU A 66 7.02 23.39 -1.55
CA LEU A 66 8.29 24.10 -1.69
C LEU A 66 8.16 25.33 -2.59
N HIS A 67 7.40 25.23 -3.68
CA HIS A 67 7.17 26.36 -4.59
C HIS A 67 6.41 27.49 -3.90
N GLU A 68 5.38 27.17 -3.13
CA GLU A 68 4.60 28.15 -2.35
C GLU A 68 5.44 28.80 -1.24
N LEU A 69 6.23 28.01 -0.50
CA LEU A 69 7.11 28.53 0.56
C LEU A 69 8.16 29.50 0.00
N ILE A 70 8.78 29.18 -1.13
CA ILE A 70 9.74 30.07 -1.80
C ILE A 70 9.05 31.36 -2.25
N GLY A 71 7.85 31.26 -2.83
CA GLY A 71 7.05 32.43 -3.21
C GLY A 71 6.77 33.34 -2.03
N ILE A 72 6.23 32.80 -0.94
CA ILE A 72 5.93 33.58 0.28
C ILE A 72 7.21 34.19 0.87
N SER A 73 8.30 33.42 0.94
CA SER A 73 9.58 33.93 1.45
C SER A 73 10.13 35.08 0.60
N TYR A 74 10.03 34.97 -0.73
CA TYR A 74 10.47 36.03 -1.63
C TYR A 74 9.64 37.32 -1.47
N TYR A 75 8.30 37.20 -1.40
CA TYR A 75 7.43 38.36 -1.18
C TYR A 75 7.69 39.05 0.18
N LYS A 76 7.99 38.26 1.22
CA LYS A 76 8.30 38.76 2.56
C LYS A 76 9.67 39.45 2.64
N ILE A 77 10.68 38.93 1.93
CA ILE A 77 12.02 39.56 1.87
C ILE A 77 12.00 40.83 1.00
N THR A 78 11.21 40.83 -0.06
CA THR A 78 11.05 41.99 -0.96
C THR A 78 10.10 43.06 -0.41
N ASN A 79 9.59 42.88 0.83
CA ASN A 79 8.77 43.84 1.57
C ASN A 79 7.52 44.31 0.79
N LYS A 80 7.02 43.44 -0.10
CA LYS A 80 5.75 43.63 -0.81
C LYS A 80 4.55 43.05 -0.03
N ILE A 81 4.83 42.27 1.01
CA ILE A 81 3.96 41.80 2.10
C ILE A 81 4.79 41.90 3.38
#